data_AF-A0A497R7V4-F1
#
_entry.id   AF-A0A497R7V4-F1
#
_cell.length_a   1.000
_cell.length_b   1.000
_cell.length_c   1.000
_cell.angle_alpha   90.00
_cell.angle_beta   90.00
_cell.angle_gamma   90.00
#
_symmetry.space_group_name_H-M   'P 1'
#
loop_
_entity.id
_entity.type
_entity.pdbx_description
1 polymer ?
#
loop_
_entity_poly.entity_id
_entity_poly.type
_entity_poly.pdbx_seq_one_letter_code
_entity_poly.pdbx_strand_id
1 'polypeptide(L)' 'MTIFCPSCGTANRDDAETCSECGAIIPKSSANQNTHTSS' A
#
# COMPACT_ATOMS: atom_id res chain seq x y z
N MET A 1 10.48 8.98 3.37
CA MET A 1 9.89 9.27 2.04
C MET A 1 8.38 9.30 2.21
N THR A 2 7.62 10.03 1.41
CA THR A 2 6.14 10.08 1.56
C THR A 2 5.48 9.29 0.43
N ILE A 3 4.55 8.39 0.76
CA ILE A 3 3.76 7.64 -0.21
C ILE A 3 2.30 8.04 -0.09
N PHE A 4 1.63 8.23 -1.22
CA PHE A 4 0.22 8.57 -1.26
C PHE A 4 -0.61 7.30 -1.41
N CYS A 5 -1.66 7.18 -0.60
CA CYS A 5 -2.57 6.05 -0.65
C CYS A 5 -3.27 6.01 -2.03
N PRO A 6 -3.20 4.90 -2.77
CA PRO A 6 -3.85 4.81 -4.08
C PRO A 6 -5.38 4.75 -3.98
N SER A 7 -5.94 4.48 -2.79
CA SER A 7 -7.38 4.39 -2.57
C SER A 7 -8.02 5.73 -2.23
N CYS A 8 -7.38 6.59 -1.42
CA CYS A 8 -7.96 7.84 -0.94
C CYS A 8 -7.09 9.08 -1.14
N GLY A 9 -5.82 8.94 -1.53
CA GLY A 9 -4.89 10.06 -1.72
C GLY A 9 -4.21 10.59 -0.45
N THR A 10 -4.45 10.00 0.72
CA THR A 10 -3.77 10.40 1.97
C THR A 10 -2.26 10.20 1.89
N ALA A 11 -1.49 11.17 2.39
CA ALA A 11 -0.05 11.03 2.58
C ALA A 11 0.26 10.13 3.78
N ASN A 12 1.05 9.08 3.56
CA ASN A 12 1.48 8.12 4.56
C ASN A 12 3.01 8.01 4.57
N ARG A 13 3.57 7.48 5.67
CA ARG A 13 5.00 7.18 5.77
C ARG A 13 5.39 6.07 4.81
N ASP A 14 6.62 6.07 4.32
CA ASP A 14 7.11 5.04 3.39
C ASP A 14 7.20 3.63 4.00
N ASP A 15 7.25 3.54 5.33
CA ASP A 15 7.20 2.30 6.09
C ASP A 15 5.77 1.90 6.51
N ALA A 16 4.73 2.66 6.14
CA ALA A 16 3.34 2.31 6.46
C ALA A 16 2.92 1.03 5.71
N GLU A 17 2.25 0.10 6.41
CA GLU A 17 1.62 -1.10 5.81
C GLU A 17 0.18 -0.82 5.38
N THR A 18 -0.50 0.05 6.11
CA THR A 18 -1.88 0.44 5.88
C THR A 18 -2.03 1.96 5.96
N CYS A 19 -3.05 2.47 5.28
CA CYS A 19 -3.38 3.89 5.32
C CYS A 19 -3.95 4.25 6.69
N SER A 20 -3.42 5.31 7.30
CA SER A 20 -3.90 5.81 8.59
C SER A 20 -5.34 6.34 8.55
N GLU A 21 -5.84 6.73 7.38
CA GLU A 21 -7.16 7.34 7.23
C GLU A 21 -8.23 6.34 6.80
N CYS A 22 -7.99 5.58 5.72
CA CYS A 22 -9.00 4.66 5.18
C CYS A 22 -8.75 3.18 5.51
N GLY A 23 -7.58 2.83 6.06
CA GLY A 23 -7.21 1.45 6.37
C GLY A 23 -6.78 0.61 5.15
N ALA A 24 -6.77 1.15 3.93
CA ALA A 24 -6.34 0.42 2.74
C ALA A 24 -4.86 0.02 2.82
N ILE A 25 -4.49 -1.14 2.28
CA ILE A 25 -3.10 -1.60 2.24
C ILE A 25 -2.28 -0.70 1.33
N ILE A 26 -1.11 -0.28 1.81
CA ILE A 26 -0.14 0.46 1.02
C ILE A 26 0.87 -0.54 0.45
N PRO A 27 0.96 -0.68 -0.88
CA PRO A 27 1.91 -1.60 -1.48
C PRO A 27 3.33 -1.14 -1.14
N LYS A 28 4.02 -1.89 -0.28
CA LYS A 28 5.46 -1.70 -0.11
C LYS A 28 6.12 -2.11 -1.41
N SER A 29 7.03 -1.28 -1.92
CA SER A 29 7.90 -1.60 -3.05
C SER A 29 8.95 -2.65 -2.64
N SER A 30 8.52 -3.76 -2.07
CA SER A 30 9.27 -5.00 -1.94
C SER A 30 8.78 -5.88 -3.07
N ALA A 31 9.62 -5.99 -4.10
CA ALA A 31 9.35 -6.72 -5.33
C ALA A 31 8.79 -8.13 -5.07
N ASN A 32 7.87 -8.52 -5.96
CA ASN A 32 7.31 -9.86 -6.16
C ASN A 32 6.02 -10.19 -5.38
N GLN A 33 4.89 -9.68 -5.88
CA GLN A 33 3.58 -10.28 -5.69
C GLN A 33 3.17 -10.96 -6.99
N ASN A 34 3.89 -12.03 -7.35
CA ASN A 34 3.42 -13.00 -8.35
C ASN A 34 2.63 -14.10 -7.63
N THR A 35 1.41 -13.80 -7.19
CA THR A 35 0.42 -14.82 -6.80
C THR A 35 -0.98 -14.39 -7.25
N HIS A 36 -1.17 -14.40 -8.56
CA HIS A 36 -2.49 -14.67 -9.14
C HIS A 36 -2.72 -16.19 -8.96
N THR A 37 -3.15 -16.62 -7.77
CA THR A 37 -3.63 -17.99 -7.54
C THR A 37 -5.06 -17.92 -7.06
N SER A 38 -5.97 -17.99 -8.02
CA SER A 38 -7.35 -18.46 -7.92
C SER A 38 -7.73 -18.80 -9.37
N SER A 39 -7.41 -20.03 -9.81
CA SER A 39 -8.33 -21.18 -9.87
C SER A 39 -9.46 -20.97 -10.86
#